data_AF-A0A2C2V3X6-F1
#
_entry.id   AF-A0A2C2V3X6-F1
#
_cell.length_a   1.000
_cell.length_b   1.000
_cell.length_c   1.000
_cell.angle_alpha   90.00
_cell.angle_beta   90.00
_cell.angle_gamma   90.00
#
_symmetry.space_group_name_H-M   'P 1'
#
loop_
_entity.id
_entity.type
_entity.pdbx_description
1 polymer ?
#
loop_
_entity_poly.entity_id
_entity_poly.type
_entity_poly.pdbx_seq_one_letter_code
_entity_poly.pdbx_strand_id
1 'polypeptide(L)'
;MEMTKNQLSNINEVATKIGPKGEVANSKLIDHSKNFEKRIVKITDGVYQVIGIGLANTTMIEGKNGMIIVDTGDGIEEAEEHLAEFRKITDKPVSAIIYTHWHYTVGTRAYVPEGQEDSLEIWGHDLVDHNFTANNADLKQIQTKKAYTQFGLFLPPKSPDAFPNLGIGAYFVDFEKGKTRGYVKPNRTVSKASKIEIDGINIELIPTITDTNDGLIVWLPDKGVAINNVLWGAFPNIGALRGDTRDPKNWINSIKELRALKPTHIIGVHGVPIFGLKESEKAIEEYHDGMQFVYDQTVRGINLGLSPEEIVEFVKLPSHLKNSPILQPFYGELANYVRGTYAYLIGWYGNDTATIHPVSKKVEAEKIIKGFGGLEKVLAEAQQAYDNHEFAWSAQLITYVLKLDPDHKEARQIKALALRKLAETTTSAITRNFYLTQVYELEGKISPNVRVVKSVNLSNFTPEAFMHFLRVKLDAVKSENVNQVLRVSLTDSNVDIGLQVRKGLAEVVNFNTSSITPDFTIQTTGKDLAQLLTCEITLENALTMGNITIITGSKVEVTNFIAMFDEIIIDN
;
A
#
# COMPACT_ATOMS: atom_id res chain seq x y z
N MET A 1 6.55 7.96 35.65
CA MET A 1 7.48 6.95 35.12
C MET A 1 6.67 6.10 34.14
N GLU A 2 6.26 6.70 33.02
CA GLU A 2 5.35 6.11 32.04
C GLU A 2 6.08 6.08 30.71
N MET A 3 7.01 5.14 30.54
CA MET A 3 7.71 4.87 29.29
C MET A 3 8.56 3.60 29.42
N THR A 4 8.63 2.85 28.31
CA THR A 4 9.48 1.66 28.04
C THR A 4 9.01 0.28 28.53
N LYS A 5 7.71 0.01 28.39
CA LYS A 5 7.18 -1.34 28.17
C LYS A 5 6.49 -1.40 26.82
N ASN A 6 7.22 -1.28 25.72
CA ASN A 6 6.57 -1.14 24.41
C ASN A 6 5.66 -2.34 24.07
N GLN A 7 5.75 -3.49 24.74
CA GLN A 7 4.76 -4.58 24.67
C GLN A 7 4.64 -5.45 25.95
N LEU A 8 5.13 -4.99 27.11
CA LEU A 8 5.17 -5.74 28.38
C LEU A 8 4.18 -5.24 29.46
N SER A 9 3.38 -4.19 29.21
CA SER A 9 2.37 -3.76 30.22
C SER A 9 1.18 -3.03 29.65
N ASN A 10 0.05 -3.35 30.29
CA ASN A 10 -1.28 -2.74 30.26
C ASN A 10 -2.15 -3.03 29.04
N ILE A 11 -2.00 -4.21 28.44
CA ILE A 11 -3.06 -4.77 27.60
C ILE A 11 -4.34 -5.04 28.43
N ASN A 12 -4.22 -5.27 29.73
CA ASN A 12 -5.35 -5.45 30.65
C ASN A 12 -6.32 -4.25 30.72
N GLU A 13 -5.91 -3.06 30.28
CA GLU A 13 -6.76 -1.85 30.25
C GLU A 13 -7.34 -1.58 28.85
N VAL A 14 -6.95 -2.35 27.83
CA VAL A 14 -7.41 -2.15 26.46
C VAL A 14 -8.77 -2.81 26.28
N ALA A 15 -9.83 -1.99 26.25
CA ALA A 15 -11.18 -2.45 25.95
C ALA A 15 -11.27 -2.97 24.50
N THR A 16 -11.63 -4.24 24.34
CA THR A 16 -12.02 -4.83 23.05
C THR A 16 -13.55 -4.89 22.94
N LYS A 17 -14.06 -5.00 21.71
CA LYS A 17 -15.48 -5.29 21.46
C LYS A 17 -15.69 -6.11 20.20
N ILE A 18 -16.89 -6.68 20.08
CA ILE A 18 -17.33 -7.42 18.90
C ILE A 18 -18.07 -6.46 17.98
N GLY A 19 -17.62 -6.36 16.73
CA GLY A 19 -18.25 -5.56 15.69
C GLY A 19 -19.33 -6.33 14.89
N PRO A 20 -19.99 -5.65 13.93
CA PRO A 20 -21.10 -6.22 13.18
C PRO A 20 -20.72 -7.38 12.23
N LYS A 21 -19.43 -7.53 11.88
CA LYS A 21 -18.91 -8.66 11.09
C LYS A 21 -18.48 -9.84 11.98
N GLY A 22 -18.74 -9.75 13.29
CA GLY A 22 -18.28 -10.71 14.30
C GLY A 22 -16.83 -10.50 14.73
N GLU A 23 -16.21 -9.40 14.30
CA GLU A 23 -14.80 -9.11 14.49
C GLU A 23 -14.48 -8.64 15.90
N VAL A 24 -13.42 -9.19 16.50
CA VAL A 24 -12.94 -8.81 17.83
C VAL A 24 -11.75 -7.88 17.66
N ALA A 25 -11.90 -6.62 18.05
CA ALA A 25 -10.83 -5.63 17.95
C ALA A 25 -10.92 -4.57 19.05
N ASN A 26 -9.92 -3.69 19.07
CA ASN A 26 -9.88 -2.54 19.96
C ASN A 26 -11.17 -1.72 19.79
N SER A 27 -11.79 -1.35 20.91
CA SER A 27 -13.07 -0.65 20.92
C SER A 27 -13.04 0.64 20.10
N LYS A 28 -11.92 1.39 20.16
CA LYS A 28 -11.73 2.62 19.38
C LYS A 28 -11.69 2.34 17.88
N LEU A 29 -11.02 1.27 17.44
CA LEU A 29 -10.95 0.93 16.00
C LEU A 29 -12.33 0.55 15.47
N ILE A 30 -13.13 -0.20 16.23
CA ILE A 30 -14.48 -0.55 15.80
C ILE A 30 -15.42 0.67 15.87
N ASP A 31 -15.30 1.54 16.88
CA ASP A 31 -16.04 2.81 16.92
C ASP A 31 -15.70 3.73 15.75
N HIS A 32 -14.44 3.72 15.30
CA HIS A 32 -13.98 4.47 14.14
C HIS A 32 -14.73 4.10 12.86
N SER A 33 -15.31 2.89 12.77
CA SER A 33 -16.14 2.48 11.62
C SER A 33 -17.36 3.38 11.40
N LYS A 34 -17.85 4.09 12.44
CA LYS A 34 -18.95 5.07 12.31
C LYS A 34 -18.62 6.19 11.33
N ASN A 35 -17.34 6.55 11.21
CA ASN A 35 -16.89 7.56 10.26
C ASN A 35 -17.07 7.14 8.80
N PHE A 36 -17.14 5.84 8.54
CA PHE A 36 -17.22 5.23 7.21
C PHE A 36 -18.59 4.61 6.90
N GLU A 37 -19.64 4.99 7.65
CA GLU A 37 -21.00 4.63 7.28
C GLU A 37 -21.39 5.32 5.97
N LYS A 38 -21.92 4.53 5.02
CA LYS A 38 -22.32 5.01 3.70
C LYS A 38 -23.28 6.18 3.82
N ARG A 39 -22.86 7.35 3.31
CA ARG A 39 -23.69 8.56 3.28
C ARG A 39 -23.18 9.58 2.27
N ILE A 40 -24.09 10.43 1.81
CA ILE A 40 -23.76 11.65 1.08
C ILE A 40 -23.82 12.86 2.02
N VAL A 41 -22.80 13.70 1.99
CA VAL A 41 -22.67 14.88 2.85
C VAL A 41 -22.70 16.12 1.97
N LYS A 42 -23.66 17.02 2.21
CA LYS A 42 -23.64 18.37 1.63
C LYS A 42 -22.57 19.19 2.36
N ILE A 43 -21.52 19.59 1.65
CA ILE A 43 -20.40 20.35 2.21
C ILE A 43 -20.79 21.83 2.30
N THR A 44 -21.21 22.37 1.17
CA THR A 44 -21.78 23.70 1.02
C THR A 44 -22.69 23.67 -0.22
N ASP A 45 -23.24 24.81 -0.63
CA ASP A 45 -24.11 24.83 -1.79
C ASP A 45 -23.37 24.41 -3.08
N GLY A 46 -23.93 23.41 -3.76
CA GLY A 46 -23.35 22.80 -4.96
C GLY A 46 -22.09 21.96 -4.73
N VAL A 47 -21.75 21.54 -3.49
CA VAL A 47 -20.61 20.63 -3.23
C VAL A 47 -21.05 19.52 -2.29
N TYR A 48 -20.85 18.27 -2.74
CA TYR A 48 -21.31 17.08 -2.03
C TYR A 48 -20.24 16.00 -2.06
N GLN A 49 -20.07 15.26 -0.97
CA GLN A 49 -19.10 14.17 -0.88
C GLN A 49 -19.79 12.87 -0.47
N VAL A 50 -19.49 11.78 -1.17
CA VAL A 50 -19.90 10.43 -0.77
C VAL A 50 -18.80 9.82 0.09
N ILE A 51 -19.20 9.29 1.24
CA ILE A 51 -18.32 8.66 2.23
C ILE A 51 -18.79 7.23 2.45
N GLY A 52 -17.86 6.32 2.74
CA GLY A 52 -18.18 4.96 3.20
C GLY A 52 -18.45 3.94 2.08
N ILE A 53 -18.08 4.29 0.84
CA ILE A 53 -18.13 3.41 -0.32
C ILE A 53 -16.71 3.30 -0.84
N GLY A 54 -15.96 2.29 -0.37
CA GLY A 54 -14.54 2.11 -0.69
C GLY A 54 -13.57 2.68 0.35
N LEU A 55 -12.31 2.81 -0.06
CA LEU A 55 -11.21 3.33 0.76
C LEU A 55 -11.16 4.86 0.73
N ALA A 56 -11.54 5.44 -0.41
CA ALA A 56 -11.58 6.88 -0.63
C ALA A 56 -13.01 7.41 -0.74
N ASN A 57 -13.12 8.72 -0.51
CA ASN A 57 -14.32 9.49 -0.73
C ASN A 57 -14.28 10.09 -2.14
N THR A 58 -15.45 10.21 -2.78
CA THR A 58 -15.60 10.90 -4.07
C THR A 58 -16.43 12.16 -3.87
N THR A 59 -16.04 13.25 -4.54
CA THR A 59 -16.73 14.54 -4.42
C THR A 59 -17.39 14.94 -5.74
N MET A 60 -18.63 15.44 -5.66
CA MET A 60 -19.35 16.07 -6.76
C MET A 60 -19.46 17.58 -6.52
N ILE A 61 -19.13 18.37 -7.54
CA ILE A 61 -19.34 19.81 -7.57
C ILE A 61 -20.36 20.11 -8.67
N GLU A 62 -21.47 20.76 -8.33
CA GLU A 62 -22.46 21.20 -9.30
C GLU A 62 -21.96 22.41 -10.08
N GLY A 63 -21.73 22.23 -11.38
CA GLY A 63 -21.44 23.30 -12.32
C GLY A 63 -22.71 23.92 -12.91
N LYS A 64 -22.52 24.80 -13.89
CA LYS A 64 -23.60 25.49 -14.58
C LYS A 64 -24.47 24.52 -15.39
N ASN A 65 -23.85 23.61 -16.15
CA ASN A 65 -24.56 22.71 -17.06
C ASN A 65 -24.44 21.22 -16.66
N GLY A 66 -23.42 20.88 -15.89
CA GLY A 66 -23.04 19.53 -15.52
C GLY A 66 -22.65 19.39 -14.05
N MET A 67 -22.06 18.25 -13.71
CA MET A 67 -21.35 18.01 -12.46
C MET A 67 -19.88 17.68 -12.72
N ILE A 68 -19.00 18.21 -11.88
CA ILE A 68 -17.57 17.92 -11.88
C ILE A 68 -17.34 16.86 -10.79
N ILE A 69 -16.67 15.77 -11.16
CA ILE A 69 -16.33 14.68 -10.25
C ILE A 69 -14.87 14.82 -9.82
N VAL A 70 -14.60 14.75 -8.52
CA VAL A 70 -13.23 14.72 -7.98
C VAL A 70 -12.98 13.36 -7.37
N ASP A 71 -11.99 12.67 -7.96
CA ASP A 71 -11.67 11.24 -7.81
C ASP A 71 -12.79 10.30 -8.26
N THR A 72 -12.43 9.08 -8.67
CA THR A 72 -13.34 8.09 -9.25
C THR A 72 -13.27 6.74 -8.55
N GLY A 73 -12.71 6.72 -7.34
CA GLY A 73 -12.60 5.51 -6.53
C GLY A 73 -11.62 4.47 -7.09
N ASP A 74 -11.71 3.28 -6.50
CA ASP A 74 -10.73 2.21 -6.67
C ASP A 74 -11.18 1.13 -7.70
N GLY A 75 -12.41 1.20 -8.20
CA GLY A 75 -12.95 0.30 -9.23
C GLY A 75 -14.25 0.83 -9.86
N ILE A 76 -14.65 0.26 -10.99
CA ILE A 76 -15.86 0.68 -11.73
C ILE A 76 -17.11 0.50 -10.87
N GLU A 77 -17.25 -0.63 -10.19
CA GLU A 77 -18.43 -0.95 -9.36
C GLU A 77 -18.59 0.03 -8.19
N GLU A 78 -17.47 0.47 -7.62
CA GLU A 78 -17.45 1.49 -6.56
C GLU A 78 -17.89 2.86 -7.11
N ALA A 79 -17.36 3.24 -8.27
CA ALA A 79 -17.67 4.50 -8.94
C ALA A 79 -19.13 4.59 -9.41
N GLU A 80 -19.70 3.49 -9.91
CA GLU A 80 -21.12 3.40 -10.24
C GLU A 80 -22.00 3.65 -9.01
N GLU A 81 -21.58 3.16 -7.84
CA GLU A 81 -22.30 3.40 -6.60
C GLU A 81 -22.17 4.85 -6.12
N HIS A 82 -20.99 5.47 -6.26
CA HIS A 82 -20.82 6.92 -6.02
C HIS A 82 -21.74 7.73 -6.93
N LEU A 83 -21.74 7.44 -8.23
CA LEU A 83 -22.60 8.10 -9.22
C LEU A 83 -24.08 7.93 -8.89
N ALA A 84 -24.51 6.75 -8.45
CA ALA A 84 -25.88 6.50 -8.03
C ALA A 84 -26.29 7.36 -6.82
N GLU A 85 -25.39 7.64 -5.88
CA GLU A 85 -25.66 8.58 -4.78
C GLU A 85 -25.76 10.03 -5.27
N PHE A 86 -24.90 10.46 -6.19
CA PHE A 86 -24.97 11.81 -6.78
C PHE A 86 -26.24 12.04 -7.61
N ARG A 87 -26.70 11.00 -8.31
CA ARG A 87 -27.95 11.04 -9.11
C ARG A 87 -29.20 11.27 -8.26
N LYS A 88 -29.15 11.03 -6.95
CA LYS A 88 -30.25 11.39 -6.03
C LYS A 88 -30.37 12.90 -5.81
N ILE A 89 -29.33 13.66 -6.16
CA ILE A 89 -29.25 15.12 -5.99
C ILE A 89 -29.51 15.83 -7.32
N THR A 90 -28.94 15.33 -8.41
CA THR A 90 -28.97 16.03 -9.70
C THR A 90 -28.91 15.08 -10.90
N ASP A 91 -29.69 15.42 -11.94
CA ASP A 91 -29.72 14.72 -13.23
C ASP A 91 -28.73 15.30 -14.26
N LYS A 92 -27.99 16.35 -13.88
CA LYS A 92 -27.00 16.99 -14.77
C LYS A 92 -25.95 15.98 -15.27
N PRO A 93 -25.52 16.02 -16.54
CA PRO A 93 -24.45 15.13 -17.02
C PRO A 93 -23.13 15.41 -16.29
N VAL A 94 -22.20 14.44 -16.30
CA VAL A 94 -20.81 14.72 -15.90
C VAL A 94 -20.21 15.68 -16.93
N SER A 95 -19.60 16.77 -16.49
CA SER A 95 -18.95 17.77 -17.37
C SER A 95 -17.43 17.73 -17.31
N ALA A 96 -16.85 17.27 -16.19
CA ALA A 96 -15.41 17.07 -16.05
C ALA A 96 -15.09 16.10 -14.90
N ILE A 97 -13.85 15.61 -14.91
CA ILE A 97 -13.26 14.80 -13.85
C ILE A 97 -11.94 15.45 -13.43
N ILE A 98 -11.65 15.44 -12.13
CA ILE A 98 -10.37 15.89 -11.57
C ILE A 98 -9.83 14.77 -10.68
N TYR A 99 -8.61 14.32 -10.97
CA TYR A 99 -7.90 13.42 -10.07
C TYR A 99 -7.07 14.22 -9.08
N THR A 100 -7.21 13.91 -7.79
CA THR A 100 -6.32 14.42 -6.76
C THR A 100 -4.94 13.79 -6.86
N HIS A 101 -4.86 12.49 -7.19
CA HIS A 101 -3.63 11.73 -7.45
C HIS A 101 -3.98 10.35 -8.03
N TRP A 102 -2.99 9.57 -8.45
CA TRP A 102 -3.19 8.34 -9.22
C TRP A 102 -3.97 7.20 -8.53
N HIS A 103 -4.03 7.12 -7.19
CA HIS A 103 -4.66 5.98 -6.52
C HIS A 103 -6.16 5.85 -6.82
N TYR A 104 -6.91 6.95 -6.78
CA TYR A 104 -8.38 6.95 -6.87
C TYR A 104 -8.88 7.37 -8.26
N THR A 105 -8.24 6.80 -9.27
CA THR A 105 -8.50 7.07 -10.69
C THR A 105 -9.07 5.85 -11.43
N VAL A 106 -9.28 4.74 -10.70
CA VAL A 106 -9.47 3.43 -11.29
C VAL A 106 -10.91 3.20 -11.73
N GLY A 107 -11.89 3.89 -11.15
CA GLY A 107 -13.29 3.74 -11.53
C GLY A 107 -13.77 4.66 -12.67
N THR A 108 -12.86 5.39 -13.35
CA THR A 108 -13.24 6.44 -14.30
C THR A 108 -14.15 5.97 -15.44
N ARG A 109 -14.06 4.72 -15.88
CA ARG A 109 -14.96 4.15 -16.91
C ARG A 109 -16.43 4.11 -16.51
N ALA A 110 -16.77 4.21 -15.23
CA ALA A 110 -18.16 4.39 -14.80
C ALA A 110 -18.74 5.76 -15.24
N TYR A 111 -17.88 6.76 -15.44
CA TYR A 111 -18.26 8.11 -15.84
C TYR A 111 -17.99 8.39 -17.33
N VAL A 112 -16.97 7.72 -17.90
CA VAL A 112 -16.52 7.93 -19.29
C VAL A 112 -16.50 6.58 -20.03
N PRO A 113 -17.57 6.24 -20.77
CA PRO A 113 -17.62 5.02 -21.57
C PRO A 113 -16.48 4.94 -22.58
N GLU A 114 -16.15 3.72 -23.01
CA GLU A 114 -15.11 3.48 -24.02
C GLU A 114 -15.40 4.20 -25.34
N GLY A 115 -14.38 4.84 -25.92
CA GLY A 115 -14.51 5.64 -27.15
C GLY A 115 -15.02 7.07 -26.94
N GLN A 116 -15.18 7.51 -25.69
CA GLN A 116 -15.61 8.87 -25.32
C GLN A 116 -14.58 9.64 -24.48
N GLU A 117 -13.32 9.20 -24.49
CA GLU A 117 -12.24 9.77 -23.67
C GLU A 117 -11.98 11.25 -23.97
N ASP A 118 -12.18 11.66 -25.23
CA ASP A 118 -12.01 13.04 -25.68
C ASP A 118 -13.26 13.91 -25.48
N SER A 119 -14.37 13.33 -25.00
CA SER A 119 -15.64 14.05 -24.81
C SER A 119 -15.72 14.85 -23.51
N LEU A 120 -14.83 14.55 -22.55
CA LEU A 120 -14.81 15.15 -21.22
C LEU A 120 -13.42 15.63 -20.86
N GLU A 121 -13.35 16.75 -20.14
CA GLU A 121 -12.09 17.19 -19.56
C GLU A 121 -11.75 16.31 -18.35
N ILE A 122 -10.59 15.66 -18.40
CA ILE A 122 -10.04 14.86 -17.31
C ILE A 122 -8.74 15.52 -16.86
N TRP A 123 -8.81 16.19 -15.73
CA TRP A 123 -7.72 16.93 -15.11
C TRP A 123 -6.94 16.07 -14.11
N GLY A 124 -5.64 16.29 -14.03
CA GLY A 124 -4.78 15.68 -13.00
C GLY A 124 -3.38 16.28 -13.03
N HIS A 125 -2.50 15.82 -12.14
CA HIS A 125 -1.08 16.17 -12.25
C HIS A 125 -0.48 15.48 -13.49
N ASP A 126 0.53 16.07 -14.13
CA ASP A 126 1.22 15.46 -15.28
C ASP A 126 1.92 14.11 -14.97
N LEU A 127 2.11 13.80 -13.69
CA LEU A 127 2.71 12.56 -13.20
C LEU A 127 1.68 11.47 -12.89
N VAL A 128 0.37 11.75 -12.95
CA VAL A 128 -0.67 10.73 -12.67
C VAL A 128 -0.50 9.51 -13.55
N ASP A 129 -0.37 9.73 -14.87
CA ASP A 129 -0.23 8.63 -15.84
C ASP A 129 1.09 7.89 -15.67
N HIS A 130 2.17 8.63 -15.40
CA HIS A 130 3.47 8.04 -15.10
C HIS A 130 3.40 7.15 -13.87
N ASN A 131 2.80 7.60 -12.77
CA ASN A 131 2.70 6.85 -11.52
C ASN A 131 1.73 5.67 -11.64
N PHE A 132 0.60 5.83 -12.33
CA PHE A 132 -0.35 4.74 -12.56
C PHE A 132 0.25 3.60 -13.39
N THR A 133 1.08 3.96 -14.39
CA THR A 133 1.76 2.99 -15.27
C THR A 133 3.15 2.59 -14.75
N ALA A 134 3.62 3.19 -13.64
CA ALA A 134 4.90 2.87 -13.06
C ALA A 134 4.91 1.42 -12.60
N ASN A 135 5.70 0.60 -13.29
CA ASN A 135 5.82 -0.80 -13.00
C ASN A 135 7.04 -1.02 -12.10
N ASN A 136 6.82 -1.15 -10.79
CA ASN A 136 7.87 -1.60 -9.88
C ASN A 136 8.06 -3.13 -10.03
N ALA A 137 8.52 -3.54 -11.21
CA ALA A 137 8.58 -4.92 -11.65
C ALA A 137 9.49 -5.76 -10.73
N ASP A 138 10.63 -5.21 -10.32
CA ASP A 138 11.62 -5.89 -9.47
C ASP A 138 11.04 -6.35 -8.13
N LEU A 139 10.11 -5.58 -7.55
CA LEU A 139 9.54 -5.84 -6.22
C LEU A 139 8.08 -6.28 -6.24
N LYS A 140 7.51 -6.54 -7.43
CA LYS A 140 6.06 -6.73 -7.60
C LYS A 140 5.49 -7.84 -6.73
N GLN A 141 6.21 -8.95 -6.55
CA GLN A 141 5.78 -10.08 -5.71
C GLN A 141 5.59 -9.68 -4.25
N ILE A 142 6.64 -9.16 -3.63
CA ILE A 142 6.61 -8.80 -2.21
C ILE A 142 5.71 -7.60 -1.94
N GLN A 143 5.67 -6.61 -2.85
CA GLN A 143 4.78 -5.46 -2.73
C GLN A 143 3.31 -5.87 -2.78
N THR A 144 2.94 -6.76 -3.71
CA THR A 144 1.54 -7.22 -3.81
C THR A 144 1.15 -8.00 -2.56
N LYS A 145 2.01 -8.91 -2.06
CA LYS A 145 1.79 -9.61 -0.79
C LYS A 145 1.54 -8.65 0.36
N LYS A 146 2.42 -7.67 0.50
CA LYS A 146 2.33 -6.71 1.60
C LYS A 146 1.14 -5.76 1.44
N ALA A 147 0.76 -5.38 0.23
CA ALA A 147 -0.45 -4.59 -0.01
C ALA A 147 -1.72 -5.38 0.37
N TYR A 148 -1.81 -6.65 -0.05
CA TYR A 148 -2.93 -7.52 0.30
C TYR A 148 -3.01 -7.73 1.82
N THR A 149 -1.86 -7.88 2.47
CA THR A 149 -1.76 -7.94 3.93
C THR A 149 -2.25 -6.64 4.57
N GLN A 150 -1.76 -5.48 4.13
CA GLN A 150 -2.15 -4.18 4.68
C GLN A 150 -3.67 -3.95 4.60
N PHE A 151 -4.30 -4.36 3.50
CA PHE A 151 -5.74 -4.21 3.28
C PHE A 151 -6.59 -5.40 3.78
N GLY A 152 -5.98 -6.36 4.48
CA GLY A 152 -6.69 -7.48 5.08
C GLY A 152 -7.30 -8.46 4.07
N LEU A 153 -6.78 -8.53 2.84
CA LEU A 153 -7.33 -9.37 1.76
C LEU A 153 -7.10 -10.87 1.94
N PHE A 154 -6.25 -11.25 2.89
CA PHE A 154 -6.08 -12.65 3.32
C PHE A 154 -7.03 -13.05 4.46
N LEU A 155 -7.76 -12.09 5.02
CA LEU A 155 -8.64 -12.31 6.16
C LEU A 155 -10.08 -12.49 5.67
N PRO A 156 -10.86 -13.40 6.30
CA PRO A 156 -12.24 -13.60 5.91
C PRO A 156 -13.08 -12.37 6.25
N PRO A 157 -14.09 -12.04 5.42
CA PRO A 157 -14.88 -10.82 5.58
C PRO A 157 -15.83 -10.84 6.80
N LYS A 158 -16.12 -12.03 7.36
CA LYS A 158 -16.95 -12.23 8.56
C LYS A 158 -16.31 -13.29 9.46
N SER A 159 -15.69 -12.86 10.54
CA SER A 159 -15.08 -13.70 11.58
C SER A 159 -14.57 -12.84 12.74
N PRO A 160 -14.14 -13.43 13.87
CA PRO A 160 -13.38 -12.72 14.91
C PRO A 160 -12.13 -11.98 14.39
N ASP A 161 -11.51 -12.50 13.33
CA ASP A 161 -10.29 -11.97 12.72
C ASP A 161 -10.59 -11.05 11.51
N ALA A 162 -11.85 -10.72 11.22
CA ALA A 162 -12.18 -9.77 10.15
C ALA A 162 -11.69 -8.34 10.51
N PHE A 163 -11.46 -7.51 9.48
CA PHE A 163 -11.10 -6.11 9.70
C PHE A 163 -12.36 -5.24 9.93
N PRO A 164 -12.38 -4.40 10.98
CA PRO A 164 -13.51 -3.48 11.20
C PRO A 164 -13.64 -2.46 10.07
N ASN A 165 -12.53 -1.81 9.74
CA ASN A 165 -12.32 -0.82 8.70
C ASN A 165 -10.81 -0.78 8.35
N LEU A 166 -10.39 0.10 7.44
CA LEU A 166 -9.00 0.27 7.03
C LEU A 166 -8.34 1.54 7.56
N GLY A 167 -8.86 2.12 8.64
CA GLY A 167 -8.31 3.31 9.31
C GLY A 167 -8.60 4.64 8.61
N ILE A 168 -8.59 4.66 7.28
CA ILE A 168 -8.88 5.84 6.45
C ILE A 168 -10.12 5.69 5.54
N GLY A 169 -10.69 4.47 5.48
CA GLY A 169 -11.87 4.12 4.71
C GLY A 169 -12.48 2.79 5.14
N ALA A 170 -13.59 2.40 4.49
CA ALA A 170 -14.37 1.23 4.90
C ALA A 170 -13.71 -0.10 4.49
N TYR A 171 -13.27 -0.21 3.24
CA TYR A 171 -12.69 -1.41 2.63
C TYR A 171 -11.93 -1.05 1.34
N PHE A 172 -11.05 -1.94 0.88
CA PHE A 172 -10.29 -1.74 -0.37
C PHE A 172 -10.88 -2.52 -1.56
N VAL A 173 -11.57 -3.61 -1.28
CA VAL A 173 -12.30 -4.45 -2.23
C VAL A 173 -13.63 -4.82 -1.60
N ASP A 174 -14.72 -4.64 -2.33
CA ASP A 174 -16.00 -5.27 -2.00
C ASP A 174 -15.99 -6.69 -2.58
N PHE A 175 -15.91 -7.69 -1.71
CA PHE A 175 -15.83 -9.09 -2.13
C PHE A 175 -17.12 -9.60 -2.81
N GLU A 176 -18.25 -8.92 -2.66
CA GLU A 176 -19.52 -9.30 -3.29
C GLU A 176 -19.67 -8.69 -4.70
N LYS A 177 -19.14 -7.47 -4.91
CA LYS A 177 -19.27 -6.73 -6.18
C LYS A 177 -18.06 -6.85 -7.10
N GLY A 178 -16.88 -7.06 -6.54
CA GLY A 178 -15.62 -7.08 -7.29
C GLY A 178 -14.95 -5.71 -7.35
N LYS A 179 -13.95 -5.60 -8.23
CA LYS A 179 -13.11 -4.40 -8.42
C LYS A 179 -12.52 -4.40 -9.82
N THR A 180 -13.32 -3.99 -10.80
CA THR A 180 -12.89 -3.88 -12.20
C THR A 180 -12.11 -2.59 -12.41
N ARG A 181 -10.99 -2.69 -13.14
CA ARG A 181 -10.15 -1.52 -13.45
C ARG A 181 -10.68 -0.80 -14.68
N GLY A 182 -10.85 0.51 -14.56
CA GLY A 182 -11.36 1.41 -15.59
C GLY A 182 -10.69 2.78 -15.54
N TYR A 183 -9.36 2.82 -15.41
CA TYR A 183 -8.59 4.06 -15.49
C TYR A 183 -8.70 4.70 -16.89
N VAL A 184 -8.78 6.02 -16.93
CA VAL A 184 -8.69 6.82 -18.15
C VAL A 184 -7.65 7.92 -17.93
N LYS A 185 -6.70 8.04 -18.85
CA LYS A 185 -5.59 9.01 -18.77
C LYS A 185 -6.11 10.45 -18.75
N PRO A 186 -5.55 11.34 -17.89
CA PRO A 186 -5.84 12.78 -17.97
C PRO A 186 -5.49 13.36 -19.33
N ASN A 187 -6.42 14.12 -19.92
CA ASN A 187 -6.22 14.87 -21.16
C ASN A 187 -5.98 16.37 -20.92
N ARG A 188 -6.01 16.79 -19.65
CA ARG A 188 -5.59 18.10 -19.15
C ARG A 188 -4.70 17.89 -17.93
N THR A 189 -3.52 18.49 -17.92
CA THR A 189 -2.55 18.27 -16.83
C THR A 189 -1.96 19.56 -16.31
N VAL A 190 -1.56 19.53 -15.03
CA VAL A 190 -0.85 20.61 -14.36
C VAL A 190 0.38 20.06 -13.62
N SER A 191 1.41 20.89 -13.48
CA SER A 191 2.62 20.60 -12.68
C SER A 191 3.03 21.77 -11.78
N LYS A 192 2.26 22.85 -11.82
CA LYS A 192 2.38 24.05 -10.97
C LYS A 192 1.00 24.54 -10.60
N ALA A 193 0.92 25.34 -9.55
CA ALA A 193 -0.34 25.97 -9.13
C ALA A 193 -1.01 26.67 -10.32
N SER A 194 -2.26 26.30 -10.61
CA SER A 194 -2.98 26.71 -11.82
C SER A 194 -4.41 27.05 -11.48
N LYS A 195 -4.84 28.25 -11.89
CA LYS A 195 -6.23 28.69 -11.81
C LYS A 195 -6.94 28.33 -13.10
N ILE A 196 -8.06 27.65 -12.99
CA ILE A 196 -8.88 27.17 -14.11
C ILE A 196 -10.35 27.47 -13.83
N GLU A 197 -11.15 27.49 -14.89
CA GLU A 197 -12.60 27.54 -14.79
C GLU A 197 -13.15 26.29 -15.50
N ILE A 198 -13.97 25.52 -14.79
CA ILE A 198 -14.64 24.35 -15.35
C ILE A 198 -16.14 24.53 -15.12
N ASP A 199 -16.92 24.54 -16.19
CA ASP A 199 -18.38 24.65 -16.17
C ASP A 199 -18.91 25.76 -15.23
N GLY A 200 -18.24 26.93 -15.26
CA GLY A 200 -18.59 28.10 -14.45
C GLY A 200 -18.12 28.07 -12.99
N ILE A 201 -17.29 27.10 -12.60
CA ILE A 201 -16.69 27.00 -11.26
C ILE A 201 -15.22 27.42 -11.33
N ASN A 202 -14.85 28.41 -10.52
CA ASN A 202 -13.45 28.80 -10.31
C ASN A 202 -12.74 27.77 -9.44
N ILE A 203 -11.66 27.20 -9.96
CA ILE A 203 -10.87 26.15 -9.29
C ILE A 203 -9.39 26.53 -9.34
N GLU A 204 -8.68 26.32 -8.24
CA GLU A 204 -7.22 26.34 -8.21
C GLU A 204 -6.68 24.94 -7.91
N LEU A 205 -5.88 24.39 -8.82
CA LEU A 205 -5.20 23.11 -8.66
C LEU A 205 -3.78 23.37 -8.15
N ILE A 206 -3.47 22.88 -6.95
CA ILE A 206 -2.21 23.18 -6.24
C ILE A 206 -1.44 21.87 -6.02
N PRO A 207 -0.27 21.69 -6.67
CA PRO A 207 0.59 20.52 -6.47
C PRO A 207 1.01 20.32 -5.02
N THR A 208 0.95 19.07 -4.58
CA THR A 208 1.38 18.61 -3.26
C THR A 208 2.12 17.28 -3.39
N ILE A 209 3.03 17.02 -2.46
CA ILE A 209 3.76 15.76 -2.38
C ILE A 209 3.50 15.16 -1.00
N THR A 210 2.76 14.05 -0.99
CA THR A 210 2.31 13.39 0.24
C THR A 210 2.69 11.92 0.20
N ASP A 211 1.74 11.01 0.00
CA ASP A 211 2.02 9.61 -0.19
C ASP A 211 2.56 9.27 -1.58
N THR A 212 2.31 10.17 -2.54
CA THR A 212 2.80 10.17 -3.92
C THR A 212 3.27 11.59 -4.30
N ASN A 213 3.90 11.75 -5.47
CA ASN A 213 4.44 13.03 -5.95
C ASN A 213 3.57 13.73 -7.00
N ASP A 214 2.37 13.21 -7.26
CA ASP A 214 1.40 13.69 -8.24
C ASP A 214 0.12 14.25 -7.57
N GLY A 215 0.22 14.61 -6.28
CA GLY A 215 -0.90 15.10 -5.50
C GLY A 215 -1.37 16.50 -5.91
N LEU A 216 -2.67 16.76 -5.82
CA LEU A 216 -3.31 18.05 -6.01
C LEU A 216 -4.27 18.35 -4.85
N ILE A 217 -4.19 19.57 -4.32
CA ILE A 217 -5.33 20.19 -3.64
C ILE A 217 -6.21 20.82 -4.72
N VAL A 218 -7.51 20.52 -4.68
CA VAL A 218 -8.53 21.18 -5.50
C VAL A 218 -9.19 22.25 -4.62
N TRP A 219 -8.83 23.51 -4.84
CA TRP A 219 -9.29 24.65 -4.05
C TRP A 219 -10.44 25.38 -4.75
N LEU A 220 -11.56 25.53 -4.04
CA LEU A 220 -12.74 26.26 -4.50
C LEU A 220 -12.86 27.58 -3.70
N PRO A 221 -12.20 28.67 -4.14
CA PRO A 221 -12.10 29.90 -3.34
C PRO A 221 -13.46 30.50 -3.01
N ASP A 222 -14.39 30.55 -3.97
CA ASP A 222 -15.72 31.16 -3.81
C ASP A 222 -16.60 30.39 -2.82
N LYS A 223 -16.25 29.12 -2.55
CA LYS A 223 -16.97 28.23 -1.64
C LYS A 223 -16.22 27.98 -0.33
N GLY A 224 -14.95 28.39 -0.26
CA GLY A 224 -14.08 28.14 0.88
C GLY A 224 -13.77 26.66 1.14
N VAL A 225 -13.80 25.81 0.09
CA VAL A 225 -13.64 24.35 0.19
C VAL A 225 -12.28 23.90 -0.37
N ALA A 226 -11.51 23.14 0.42
CA ALA A 226 -10.30 22.48 -0.03
C ALA A 226 -10.49 20.94 -0.08
N ILE A 227 -10.46 20.37 -1.28
CA ILE A 227 -10.47 18.91 -1.51
C ILE A 227 -9.02 18.44 -1.59
N ASN A 228 -8.61 17.46 -0.78
CA ASN A 228 -7.18 17.15 -0.64
C ASN A 228 -6.88 15.69 -0.22
N ASN A 229 -5.66 15.25 -0.52
CA ASN A 229 -5.04 14.04 0.02
C ASN A 229 -3.94 14.35 1.07
N VAL A 230 -3.99 15.53 1.68
CA VAL A 230 -2.94 16.00 2.62
C VAL A 230 -3.28 15.65 4.07
N LEU A 231 -4.53 15.90 4.48
CA LEU A 231 -5.03 15.69 5.84
C LEU A 231 -6.00 14.51 5.83
N TRP A 232 -5.57 13.36 6.36
CA TRP A 232 -6.30 12.08 6.25
C TRP A 232 -7.31 11.81 7.38
N GLY A 233 -7.31 12.62 8.44
CA GLY A 233 -8.12 12.39 9.64
C GLY A 233 -7.62 11.20 10.48
N ALA A 234 -6.38 10.75 10.23
CA ALA A 234 -5.66 9.74 11.00
C ALA A 234 -4.16 10.03 10.91
N PHE A 235 -3.37 9.48 11.83
CA PHE A 235 -1.92 9.62 11.78
C PHE A 235 -1.36 9.04 10.45
N PRO A 236 -0.56 9.80 9.69
CA PRO A 236 -0.15 9.37 8.35
C PRO A 236 0.93 8.30 8.42
N ASN A 237 1.02 7.57 7.31
CA ASN A 237 1.93 6.44 7.21
C ASN A 237 3.19 6.88 6.46
N ILE A 238 4.24 7.34 7.13
CA ILE A 238 5.51 7.75 6.48
C ILE A 238 6.36 6.55 6.07
N GLY A 239 6.64 5.63 7.01
CA GLY A 239 7.32 4.37 6.77
C GLY A 239 6.32 3.23 6.71
N ALA A 240 5.70 3.02 5.54
CA ALA A 240 4.64 2.02 5.43
C ALA A 240 5.20 0.61 5.59
N LEU A 241 4.53 -0.23 6.40
CA LEU A 241 4.90 -1.64 6.55
C LEU A 241 4.91 -2.39 5.21
N ARG A 242 4.13 -1.89 4.22
CA ARG A 242 4.13 -2.41 2.86
C ARG A 242 5.42 -2.16 2.05
N GLY A 243 6.31 -1.28 2.52
CA GLY A 243 7.67 -1.13 1.99
C GLY A 243 8.03 0.24 1.43
N ASP A 244 7.10 1.20 1.42
CA ASP A 244 7.38 2.56 0.92
C ASP A 244 7.92 3.46 2.03
N THR A 245 8.95 4.21 1.71
CA THR A 245 9.49 5.27 2.57
C THR A 245 9.28 6.62 1.90
N ARG A 246 8.91 7.63 2.68
CA ARG A 246 8.56 8.97 2.19
C ARG A 246 9.42 10.01 2.89
N ASP A 247 9.77 11.09 2.19
CA ASP A 247 10.36 12.27 2.84
C ASP A 247 9.27 12.97 3.65
N PRO A 248 9.36 13.03 4.99
CA PRO A 248 8.34 13.69 5.78
C PRO A 248 8.23 15.19 5.52
N LYS A 249 9.33 15.84 5.07
CA LYS A 249 9.34 17.29 4.78
C LYS A 249 8.41 17.65 3.61
N ASN A 250 8.33 16.79 2.60
CA ASN A 250 7.42 17.00 1.47
C ASN A 250 5.97 17.08 1.94
N TRP A 251 5.58 16.18 2.84
CA TRP A 251 4.25 16.19 3.43
C TRP A 251 4.01 17.42 4.29
N ILE A 252 4.97 17.76 5.17
CA ILE A 252 4.88 18.95 6.03
C ILE A 252 4.70 20.22 5.19
N ASN A 253 5.42 20.35 4.08
CA ASN A 253 5.27 21.48 3.18
C ASN A 253 3.89 21.49 2.50
N SER A 254 3.36 20.33 2.10
CA SER A 254 2.00 20.22 1.57
C SER A 254 0.92 20.64 2.57
N ILE A 255 1.14 20.41 3.88
CA ILE A 255 0.23 20.91 4.93
C ILE A 255 0.29 22.45 5.00
N LYS A 256 1.47 23.05 4.78
CA LYS A 256 1.61 24.52 4.74
C LYS A 256 0.89 25.13 3.54
N GLU A 257 0.89 24.46 2.39
CA GLU A 257 0.09 24.87 1.22
C GLU A 257 -1.39 24.87 1.57
N LEU A 258 -1.91 23.77 2.15
CA LEU A 258 -3.31 23.71 2.61
C LEU A 258 -3.63 24.81 3.64
N ARG A 259 -2.72 25.09 4.57
CA ARG A 259 -2.87 26.15 5.59
C ARG A 259 -2.98 27.54 4.99
N ALA A 260 -2.22 27.81 3.93
CA ALA A 260 -2.19 29.13 3.29
C ALA A 260 -3.55 29.53 2.68
N LEU A 261 -4.37 28.54 2.30
CA LEU A 261 -5.70 28.75 1.72
C LEU A 261 -6.74 29.24 2.72
N LYS A 262 -6.53 29.03 4.02
CA LYS A 262 -7.50 29.31 5.10
C LYS A 262 -8.90 28.76 4.78
N PRO A 263 -9.02 27.45 4.49
CA PRO A 263 -10.30 26.86 4.11
C PRO A 263 -11.31 26.97 5.24
N THR A 264 -12.57 27.24 4.88
CA THR A 264 -13.68 27.11 5.84
C THR A 264 -14.19 25.68 5.90
N HIS A 265 -13.93 24.88 4.87
CA HIS A 265 -14.30 23.47 4.78
C HIS A 265 -13.10 22.67 4.24
N ILE A 266 -12.65 21.67 4.97
CA ILE A 266 -11.62 20.72 4.50
C ILE A 266 -12.31 19.39 4.26
N ILE A 267 -12.22 18.90 3.04
CA ILE A 267 -12.72 17.57 2.70
C ILE A 267 -11.57 16.73 2.15
N GLY A 268 -11.31 15.61 2.82
CA GLY A 268 -10.27 14.69 2.42
C GLY A 268 -10.79 13.70 1.38
N VAL A 269 -9.87 13.18 0.56
CA VAL A 269 -10.09 11.89 -0.13
C VAL A 269 -10.26 10.75 0.88
N HIS A 270 -9.88 10.97 2.13
CA HIS A 270 -10.07 10.07 3.26
C HIS A 270 -10.76 10.77 4.43
N GLY A 271 -11.30 9.96 5.34
CA GLY A 271 -11.86 10.45 6.59
C GLY A 271 -13.18 11.19 6.42
N VAL A 272 -13.46 12.13 7.34
CA VAL A 272 -14.71 12.89 7.38
C VAL A 272 -14.47 14.39 7.14
N PRO A 273 -15.40 15.09 6.48
CA PRO A 273 -15.35 16.54 6.31
C PRO A 273 -15.21 17.32 7.63
N ILE A 274 -14.42 18.39 7.59
CA ILE A 274 -14.25 19.35 8.68
C ILE A 274 -14.90 20.67 8.25
N PHE A 275 -15.77 21.20 9.11
CA PHE A 275 -16.61 22.36 8.81
C PHE A 275 -16.28 23.55 9.72
N GLY A 276 -16.28 24.74 9.14
CA GLY A 276 -16.01 25.99 9.84
C GLY A 276 -14.52 26.35 9.82
N LEU A 277 -14.25 27.65 9.70
CA LEU A 277 -12.89 28.21 9.64
C LEU A 277 -12.06 27.79 10.86
N LYS A 278 -12.60 27.98 12.07
CA LYS A 278 -11.90 27.70 13.32
C LYS A 278 -11.51 26.23 13.46
N GLU A 279 -12.39 25.33 13.03
CA GLU A 279 -12.20 23.89 13.19
C GLU A 279 -11.22 23.39 12.12
N SER A 280 -11.27 23.99 10.94
CA SER A 280 -10.32 23.77 9.84
C SER A 280 -8.91 24.26 10.21
N GLU A 281 -8.78 25.49 10.73
CA GLU A 281 -7.50 26.04 11.22
C GLU A 281 -6.91 25.15 12.32
N LYS A 282 -7.71 24.78 13.32
CA LYS A 282 -7.29 23.90 14.41
C LYS A 282 -6.81 22.55 13.89
N ALA A 283 -7.56 21.92 12.97
CA ALA A 283 -7.17 20.62 12.43
C ALA A 283 -5.87 20.69 11.61
N ILE A 284 -5.69 21.73 10.80
CA ILE A 284 -4.45 21.92 10.04
C ILE A 284 -3.26 22.14 10.97
N GLU A 285 -3.43 22.99 12.00
CA GLU A 285 -2.39 23.27 13.00
C GLU A 285 -1.99 22.01 13.76
N GLU A 286 -2.95 21.28 14.34
CA GLU A 286 -2.67 20.04 15.07
C GLU A 286 -2.00 19.00 14.15
N TYR A 287 -2.44 18.85 12.90
CA TYR A 287 -1.84 17.90 11.96
C TYR A 287 -0.40 18.29 11.59
N HIS A 288 -0.18 19.57 11.26
CA HIS A 288 1.13 20.12 10.97
C HIS A 288 2.09 19.91 12.15
N ASP A 289 1.66 20.28 13.35
CA ASP A 289 2.50 20.26 14.54
C ASP A 289 2.82 18.83 14.98
N GLY A 290 1.86 17.90 14.85
CA GLY A 290 2.11 16.47 15.02
C GLY A 290 3.20 15.95 14.09
N MET A 291 3.10 16.28 12.80
CA MET A 291 4.07 15.86 11.78
C MET A 291 5.46 16.46 12.02
N GLN A 292 5.54 17.78 12.20
CA GLN A 292 6.78 18.50 12.42
C GLN A 292 7.45 18.07 13.72
N PHE A 293 6.69 17.88 14.80
CA PHE A 293 7.22 17.43 16.08
C PHE A 293 7.92 16.07 15.97
N VAL A 294 7.26 15.09 15.32
CA VAL A 294 7.84 13.74 15.20
C VAL A 294 9.08 13.75 14.33
N TYR A 295 9.07 14.51 13.23
CA TYR A 295 10.26 14.73 12.41
C TYR A 295 11.42 15.33 13.24
N ASP A 296 11.18 16.47 13.91
CA ASP A 296 12.22 17.18 14.65
C ASP A 296 12.77 16.36 15.82
N GLN A 297 11.90 15.67 16.56
CA GLN A 297 12.36 14.81 17.67
C GLN A 297 13.08 13.55 17.16
N THR A 298 12.73 13.03 15.98
CA THR A 298 13.48 11.96 15.34
C THR A 298 14.89 12.44 14.95
N VAL A 299 14.99 13.59 14.28
CA VAL A 299 16.28 14.20 13.91
C VAL A 299 17.12 14.52 15.15
N ARG A 300 16.49 15.03 16.21
CA ARG A 300 17.16 15.26 17.50
C ARG A 300 17.72 13.95 18.07
N GLY A 301 16.95 12.86 18.03
CA GLY A 301 17.40 11.55 18.47
C GLY A 301 18.58 11.02 17.66
N ILE A 302 18.54 11.17 16.33
CA ILE A 302 19.65 10.85 15.43
C ILE A 302 20.92 11.62 15.83
N ASN A 303 20.80 12.94 16.02
CA ASN A 303 21.94 13.79 16.38
C ASN A 303 22.51 13.49 17.78
N LEU A 304 21.75 12.84 18.65
CA LEU A 304 22.22 12.35 19.94
C LEU A 304 22.89 10.97 19.85
N GLY A 305 22.96 10.37 18.67
CA GLY A 305 23.49 9.03 18.49
C GLY A 305 22.59 7.96 19.10
N LEU A 306 21.26 8.11 18.96
CA LEU A 306 20.30 7.06 19.31
C LEU A 306 19.99 6.19 18.09
N SER A 307 19.82 4.88 18.32
CA SER A 307 19.34 3.91 17.34
C SER A 307 17.85 4.11 17.01
N PRO A 308 17.32 3.56 15.90
CA PRO A 308 15.90 3.67 15.58
C PRO A 308 14.99 3.23 16.73
N GLU A 309 15.34 2.14 17.41
CA GLU A 309 14.58 1.57 18.53
C GLU A 309 14.57 2.52 19.74
N GLU A 310 15.73 3.08 20.10
CA GLU A 310 15.84 4.06 21.19
C GLU A 310 15.08 5.35 20.85
N ILE A 311 15.04 5.76 19.58
CA ILE A 311 14.30 6.95 19.17
C ILE A 311 12.79 6.73 19.30
N VAL A 312 12.28 5.54 18.97
CA VAL A 312 10.85 5.20 19.19
C VAL A 312 10.47 5.31 20.68
N GLU A 313 11.40 4.99 21.58
CA GLU A 313 11.22 5.18 23.01
C GLU A 313 11.37 6.64 23.42
N PHE A 314 12.30 7.37 22.84
CA PHE A 314 12.58 8.78 23.13
C PHE A 314 11.44 9.72 22.69
N VAL A 315 10.90 9.54 21.49
CA VAL A 315 9.88 10.44 20.91
C VAL A 315 8.51 10.18 21.54
N LYS A 316 7.93 11.22 22.15
CA LYS A 316 6.55 11.21 22.66
C LYS A 316 5.82 12.47 22.28
N LEU A 317 4.67 12.31 21.64
CA LEU A 317 3.77 13.42 21.38
C LEU A 317 3.35 14.08 22.70
N PRO A 318 3.36 15.42 22.80
CA PRO A 318 2.78 16.11 23.94
C PRO A 318 1.29 15.84 24.04
N SER A 319 0.71 15.94 25.25
CA SER A 319 -0.65 15.47 25.54
C SER A 319 -1.73 16.07 24.62
N HIS A 320 -1.59 17.32 24.19
CA HIS A 320 -2.54 17.96 23.28
C HIS A 320 -2.52 17.33 21.86
N LEU A 321 -1.34 16.97 21.34
CA LEU A 321 -1.22 16.27 20.05
C LEU A 321 -1.57 14.79 20.16
N LYS A 322 -1.16 14.13 21.25
CA LYS A 322 -1.50 12.71 21.51
C LYS A 322 -3.00 12.48 21.57
N ASN A 323 -3.75 13.44 22.12
CA ASN A 323 -5.21 13.37 22.27
C ASN A 323 -5.97 13.99 21.09
N SER A 324 -5.27 14.53 20.08
CA SER A 324 -5.92 15.11 18.90
C SER A 324 -6.64 14.02 18.10
N PRO A 325 -7.91 14.21 17.69
CA PRO A 325 -8.67 13.21 16.96
C PRO A 325 -8.09 12.90 15.57
N ILE A 326 -7.44 13.88 14.93
CA ILE A 326 -6.86 13.74 13.58
C ILE A 326 -5.48 13.06 13.57
N LEU A 327 -4.87 12.86 14.73
CA LEU A 327 -3.57 12.22 14.90
C LEU A 327 -3.68 10.84 15.57
N GLN A 328 -4.89 10.28 15.66
CA GLN A 328 -5.06 8.94 16.21
C GLN A 328 -4.45 7.88 15.27
N PRO A 329 -3.75 6.86 15.80
CA PRO A 329 -3.03 5.87 15.01
C PRO A 329 -3.97 4.76 14.51
N PHE A 330 -5.00 5.14 13.75
CA PHE A 330 -5.90 4.19 13.08
C PHE A 330 -5.30 3.64 11.79
N TYR A 331 -4.31 4.33 11.20
CA TYR A 331 -3.63 3.94 9.97
C TYR A 331 -2.11 3.87 10.18
N GLY A 332 -1.42 5.02 10.12
CA GLY A 332 -0.02 5.13 10.48
C GLY A 332 0.20 5.11 12.00
N GLU A 333 1.44 4.82 12.41
CA GLU A 333 1.85 4.80 13.82
C GLU A 333 3.13 5.61 13.99
N LEU A 334 3.26 6.26 15.16
CA LEU A 334 4.44 7.03 15.54
C LEU A 334 5.74 6.23 15.35
N ALA A 335 5.74 4.98 15.78
CA ALA A 335 6.92 4.13 15.73
C ALA A 335 7.38 3.85 14.28
N ASN A 336 6.43 3.69 13.35
CA ASN A 336 6.71 3.47 11.94
C ASN A 336 7.16 4.77 11.25
N TYR A 337 6.63 5.92 11.69
CA TYR A 337 7.12 7.23 11.26
C TYR A 337 8.59 7.42 11.62
N VAL A 338 8.95 7.21 12.89
CA VAL A 338 10.32 7.36 13.40
C VAL A 338 11.27 6.47 12.61
N ARG A 339 10.96 5.17 12.49
CA ARG A 339 11.81 4.22 11.76
C ARG A 339 11.94 4.56 10.27
N GLY A 340 10.84 4.94 9.63
CA GLY A 340 10.86 5.37 8.23
C GLY A 340 11.70 6.62 8.02
N THR A 341 11.58 7.61 8.91
CA THR A 341 12.36 8.86 8.86
C THR A 341 13.84 8.60 9.08
N TYR A 342 14.20 7.75 10.06
CA TYR A 342 15.59 7.34 10.28
C TYR A 342 16.18 6.68 9.04
N ALA A 343 15.48 5.66 8.50
CA ALA A 343 15.89 4.94 7.31
C ALA A 343 16.08 5.85 6.10
N TYR A 344 15.18 6.84 5.93
CA TYR A 344 15.26 7.82 4.87
C TYR A 344 16.47 8.75 4.99
N LEU A 345 16.76 9.24 6.21
CA LEU A 345 17.78 10.26 6.42
C LEU A 345 19.20 9.72 6.48
N ILE A 346 19.41 8.59 7.18
CA ILE A 346 20.76 8.09 7.49
C ILE A 346 20.94 6.58 7.26
N GLY A 347 19.94 5.91 6.69
CA GLY A 347 20.04 4.49 6.32
C GLY A 347 19.74 3.54 7.49
N TRP A 348 20.35 2.35 7.47
CA TRP A 348 19.99 1.24 8.37
C TRP A 348 20.85 1.12 9.62
N TYR A 349 22.09 1.63 9.59
CA TYR A 349 23.04 1.45 10.67
C TYR A 349 22.64 2.30 11.87
N GLY A 350 22.49 1.63 13.03
CA GLY A 350 22.30 2.26 14.32
C GLY A 350 23.63 2.75 14.90
N ASN A 351 23.86 2.50 16.19
CA ASN A 351 25.11 2.86 16.87
C ASN A 351 25.90 1.65 17.40
N ASP A 352 25.27 0.48 17.50
CA ASP A 352 25.94 -0.73 17.99
C ASP A 352 26.70 -1.41 16.85
N THR A 353 28.03 -1.47 16.98
CA THR A 353 28.92 -2.09 16.00
C THR A 353 28.70 -3.60 15.85
N ALA A 354 28.06 -4.26 16.83
CA ALA A 354 27.64 -5.66 16.72
C ALA A 354 26.63 -5.88 15.56
N THR A 355 25.94 -4.82 15.12
CA THR A 355 25.00 -4.87 14.00
C THR A 355 25.67 -4.82 12.62
N ILE A 356 26.97 -4.51 12.54
CA ILE A 356 27.71 -4.45 11.26
C ILE A 356 27.91 -5.85 10.70
N HIS A 357 28.29 -6.80 11.56
CA HIS A 357 28.54 -8.20 11.20
C HIS A 357 27.85 -9.13 12.19
N PRO A 358 26.50 -9.14 12.22
CA PRO A 358 25.77 -9.98 13.15
C PRO A 358 25.99 -11.46 12.78
N VAL A 359 25.95 -12.33 13.80
CA VAL A 359 25.82 -13.77 13.53
C VAL A 359 24.53 -14.05 12.75
N SER A 360 24.49 -15.16 12.02
CA SER A 360 23.26 -15.54 11.33
C SER A 360 22.11 -15.72 12.32
N LYS A 361 20.87 -15.40 11.91
CA LYS A 361 19.69 -15.57 12.77
C LYS A 361 19.48 -17.00 13.27
N LYS A 362 19.98 -18.00 12.53
CA LYS A 362 20.01 -19.40 12.98
C LYS A 362 20.96 -19.59 14.16
N VAL A 363 22.20 -19.10 14.04
CA VAL A 363 23.19 -19.17 15.12
C VAL A 363 22.72 -18.40 16.35
N GLU A 364 22.15 -17.20 16.16
CA GLU A 364 21.55 -16.42 17.25
C GLU A 364 20.48 -17.22 17.99
N ALA A 365 19.54 -17.83 17.26
CA ALA A 365 18.48 -18.65 17.84
C ALA A 365 19.00 -19.85 18.63
N GLU A 366 19.99 -20.59 18.09
CA GLU A 366 20.64 -21.70 18.80
C GLU A 366 21.27 -21.26 20.13
N LYS A 367 21.95 -20.11 20.13
CA LYS A 367 22.62 -19.56 21.33
C LYS A 367 21.61 -19.06 22.36
N ILE A 368 20.56 -18.36 21.93
CA ILE A 368 19.48 -17.88 22.82
C ILE A 368 18.76 -19.05 23.46
N ILE A 369 18.31 -20.04 22.68
CA ILE A 369 17.61 -21.22 23.20
C ILE A 369 18.47 -21.97 24.21
N LYS A 370 19.76 -22.16 23.91
CA LYS A 370 20.70 -22.77 24.87
C LYS A 370 20.86 -21.93 26.14
N GLY A 371 20.96 -20.61 26.00
CA GLY A 371 21.11 -19.67 27.13
C GLY A 371 19.94 -19.69 28.11
N PHE A 372 18.71 -19.89 27.61
CA PHE A 372 17.50 -20.06 28.43
C PHE A 372 17.36 -21.45 29.06
N GLY A 373 18.29 -22.38 28.81
CA GLY A 373 18.26 -23.73 29.36
C GLY A 373 17.61 -24.77 28.45
N GLY A 374 17.44 -24.48 27.15
CA GLY A 374 16.94 -25.40 26.14
C GLY A 374 15.52 -25.07 25.65
N LEU A 375 15.07 -25.81 24.63
CA LEU A 375 13.80 -25.60 23.93
C LEU A 375 12.60 -25.55 24.90
N GLU A 376 12.46 -26.57 25.76
CA GLU A 376 11.36 -26.66 26.73
C GLU A 376 11.26 -25.44 27.64
N LYS A 377 12.40 -24.87 28.04
CA LYS A 377 12.44 -23.68 28.90
C LYS A 377 11.99 -22.42 28.15
N VAL A 378 12.36 -22.30 26.88
CA VAL A 378 11.88 -21.19 26.03
C VAL A 378 10.39 -21.29 25.76
N LEU A 379 9.86 -22.50 25.51
CA LEU A 379 8.42 -22.71 25.32
C LEU A 379 7.64 -22.38 26.59
N ALA A 380 8.10 -22.87 27.75
CA ALA A 380 7.48 -22.58 29.04
C ALA A 380 7.51 -21.07 29.37
N GLU A 381 8.65 -20.39 29.14
CA GLU A 381 8.76 -18.94 29.32
C GLU A 381 7.82 -18.17 28.38
N ALA A 382 7.74 -18.57 27.11
CA ALA A 382 6.85 -17.93 26.16
C ALA A 382 5.36 -18.12 26.53
N GLN A 383 4.99 -19.29 27.04
CA GLN A 383 3.64 -19.54 27.55
C GLN A 383 3.37 -18.71 28.81
N GLN A 384 4.32 -18.65 29.75
CA GLN A 384 4.20 -17.82 30.94
C GLN A 384 4.07 -16.33 30.59
N ALA A 385 4.85 -15.84 29.63
CA ALA A 385 4.74 -14.48 29.10
C ALA A 385 3.34 -14.25 28.50
N TYR A 386 2.80 -15.21 27.75
CA TYR A 386 1.44 -15.13 27.24
C TYR A 386 0.41 -15.05 28.37
N ASP A 387 0.51 -15.91 29.38
CA ASP A 387 -0.40 -15.96 30.53
C ASP A 387 -0.32 -14.67 31.38
N ASN A 388 0.85 -14.02 31.40
CA ASN A 388 1.09 -12.73 32.03
C ASN A 388 0.68 -11.53 31.16
N HIS A 389 0.06 -11.76 29.99
CA HIS A 389 -0.33 -10.73 29.01
C HIS A 389 0.85 -9.97 28.38
N GLU A 390 2.05 -10.55 28.41
CA GLU A 390 3.27 -10.07 27.78
C GLU A 390 3.35 -10.57 26.33
N PHE A 391 2.27 -10.36 25.57
CA PHE A 391 2.04 -11.06 24.30
C PHE A 391 3.17 -10.88 23.29
N ALA A 392 3.75 -9.69 23.16
CA ALA A 392 4.81 -9.57 22.18
C ALA A 392 6.14 -10.14 22.62
N TRP A 393 6.41 -10.19 23.93
CA TRP A 393 7.57 -10.91 24.42
C TRP A 393 7.43 -12.40 24.15
N SER A 394 6.24 -12.96 24.40
CA SER A 394 5.88 -14.32 23.99
C SER A 394 6.11 -14.54 22.48
N ALA A 395 5.58 -13.66 21.62
CA ALA A 395 5.77 -13.78 20.16
C ALA A 395 7.23 -13.61 19.72
N GLN A 396 8.00 -12.74 20.38
CA GLN A 396 9.42 -12.51 20.10
C GLN A 396 10.26 -13.73 20.48
N LEU A 397 10.07 -14.29 21.68
CA LEU A 397 10.78 -15.50 22.12
C LEU A 397 10.57 -16.67 21.16
N ILE A 398 9.33 -16.92 20.79
CA ILE A 398 8.99 -18.02 19.88
C ILE A 398 9.60 -17.84 18.49
N THR A 399 9.94 -16.61 18.08
CA THR A 399 10.62 -16.37 16.81
C THR A 399 11.97 -17.09 16.73
N TYR A 400 12.68 -17.26 17.85
CA TYR A 400 13.92 -18.04 17.88
C TYR A 400 13.66 -19.53 17.65
N VAL A 401 12.62 -20.11 18.25
CA VAL A 401 12.24 -21.52 18.04
C VAL A 401 11.89 -21.78 16.58
N LEU A 402 11.00 -20.95 16.01
CA LEU A 402 10.57 -21.08 14.62
C LEU A 402 11.68 -20.79 13.60
N LYS A 403 12.78 -20.17 14.02
CA LYS A 403 13.94 -19.99 13.15
C LYS A 403 14.74 -21.28 12.96
N LEU A 404 14.70 -22.19 13.94
CA LEU A 404 15.36 -23.50 13.88
C LEU A 404 14.42 -24.58 13.35
N ASP A 405 13.15 -24.53 13.74
CA ASP A 405 12.11 -25.45 13.31
C ASP A 405 10.82 -24.68 12.95
N PRO A 406 10.68 -24.26 11.67
CA PRO A 406 9.52 -23.49 11.20
C PRO A 406 8.17 -24.21 11.34
N ASP A 407 8.19 -25.55 11.46
CA ASP A 407 7.00 -26.41 11.51
C ASP A 407 6.67 -26.87 12.94
N HIS A 408 7.41 -26.40 13.95
CA HIS A 408 7.19 -26.75 15.35
C HIS A 408 5.79 -26.34 15.82
N LYS A 409 4.89 -27.32 15.95
CA LYS A 409 3.45 -27.09 16.17
C LYS A 409 3.12 -26.21 17.37
N GLU A 410 3.69 -26.53 18.53
CA GLU A 410 3.42 -25.79 19.78
C GLU A 410 3.90 -24.34 19.70
N ALA A 411 5.15 -24.11 19.27
CA ALA A 411 5.68 -22.79 18.99
C ALA A 411 4.77 -21.99 18.04
N ARG A 412 4.36 -22.56 16.91
CA ARG A 412 3.45 -21.89 15.97
C ARG A 412 2.15 -21.47 16.64
N GLN A 413 1.57 -22.34 17.47
CA GLN A 413 0.36 -22.08 18.22
C GLN A 413 0.53 -20.94 19.25
N ILE A 414 1.60 -20.97 20.06
CA ILE A 414 1.88 -19.91 21.05
C ILE A 414 2.01 -18.56 20.35
N LYS A 415 2.77 -18.49 19.25
CA LYS A 415 2.94 -17.25 18.49
C LYS A 415 1.63 -16.78 17.85
N ALA A 416 0.81 -17.69 17.30
CA ALA A 416 -0.49 -17.34 16.74
C ALA A 416 -1.42 -16.73 17.80
N LEU A 417 -1.49 -17.33 19.00
CA LEU A 417 -2.28 -16.79 20.11
C LEU A 417 -1.80 -15.39 20.52
N ALA A 418 -0.49 -15.22 20.71
CA ALA A 418 0.11 -13.95 21.09
C ALA A 418 -0.14 -12.84 20.06
N LEU A 419 0.09 -13.11 18.77
CA LEU A 419 -0.13 -12.15 17.69
C LEU A 419 -1.61 -11.78 17.54
N ARG A 420 -2.53 -12.73 17.71
CA ARG A 420 -3.96 -12.45 17.71
C ARG A 420 -4.35 -11.48 18.82
N LYS A 421 -3.79 -11.64 20.03
CA LYS A 421 -4.01 -10.67 21.13
C LYS A 421 -3.41 -9.30 20.85
N LEU A 422 -2.25 -9.22 20.20
CA LEU A 422 -1.71 -7.93 19.73
C LEU A 422 -2.62 -7.27 18.67
N ALA A 423 -3.19 -8.07 17.76
CA ALA A 423 -4.14 -7.61 16.75
C ALA A 423 -5.48 -7.13 17.35
N GLU A 424 -5.95 -7.77 18.40
CA GLU A 424 -7.15 -7.37 19.14
C GLU A 424 -6.95 -6.04 19.89
N THR A 425 -5.71 -5.66 20.21
CA THR A 425 -5.42 -4.53 21.11
C THR A 425 -4.92 -3.28 20.39
N THR A 426 -4.28 -3.42 19.23
CA THR A 426 -3.87 -2.26 18.43
C THR A 426 -5.07 -1.49 17.86
N THR A 427 -4.93 -0.18 17.76
CA THR A 427 -5.88 0.68 17.03
C THR A 427 -5.56 0.78 15.54
N SER A 428 -4.33 0.45 15.12
CA SER A 428 -3.94 0.56 13.71
C SER A 428 -4.52 -0.60 12.91
N ALA A 429 -5.33 -0.27 11.89
CA ALA A 429 -5.86 -1.25 10.97
C ALA A 429 -4.74 -1.97 10.20
N ILE A 430 -3.68 -1.25 9.83
CA ILE A 430 -2.52 -1.82 9.14
C ILE A 430 -1.84 -2.87 10.03
N THR A 431 -1.43 -2.48 11.24
CA THR A 431 -0.69 -3.37 12.14
C THR A 431 -1.52 -4.58 12.55
N ARG A 432 -2.83 -4.40 12.79
CA ARG A 432 -3.78 -5.50 13.00
C ARG A 432 -3.75 -6.50 11.85
N ASN A 433 -3.88 -6.04 10.61
CA ASN A 433 -3.96 -6.92 9.45
C ASN A 433 -2.65 -7.69 9.21
N PHE A 434 -1.49 -7.06 9.48
CA PHE A 434 -0.20 -7.76 9.44
C PHE A 434 -0.10 -8.87 10.49
N TYR A 435 -0.52 -8.62 11.73
CA TYR A 435 -0.55 -9.66 12.76
C TYR A 435 -1.47 -10.82 12.39
N LEU A 436 -2.72 -10.54 11.99
CA LEU A 436 -3.69 -11.59 11.68
C LEU A 436 -3.32 -12.38 10.41
N THR A 437 -2.70 -11.75 9.42
CA THR A 437 -2.19 -12.47 8.26
C THR A 437 -1.11 -13.47 8.67
N GLN A 438 -0.17 -13.07 9.54
CA GLN A 438 0.83 -14.01 10.07
C GLN A 438 0.20 -15.10 10.93
N VAL A 439 -0.85 -14.81 11.69
CA VAL A 439 -1.63 -15.83 12.41
C VAL A 439 -2.19 -16.88 11.45
N TYR A 440 -2.76 -16.46 10.33
CA TYR A 440 -3.28 -17.38 9.31
C TYR A 440 -2.17 -18.22 8.65
N GLU A 441 -0.98 -17.65 8.43
CA GLU A 441 0.20 -18.40 7.98
C GLU A 441 0.62 -19.45 9.02
N LEU A 442 0.66 -19.09 10.31
CA LEU A 442 1.03 -19.98 11.41
C LEU A 442 0.01 -21.12 11.62
N GLU A 443 -1.27 -20.84 11.40
CA GLU A 443 -2.36 -21.82 11.49
C GLU A 443 -2.53 -22.67 10.20
N GLY A 444 -1.74 -22.39 9.16
CA GLY A 444 -1.81 -23.11 7.88
C GLY A 444 -3.09 -22.82 7.08
N LYS A 445 -3.80 -21.73 7.39
CA LYS A 445 -5.01 -21.29 6.68
C LYS A 445 -4.68 -20.59 5.36
N ILE A 446 -3.50 -19.98 5.28
CA ILE A 446 -2.91 -19.45 4.05
C ILE A 446 -1.44 -19.90 4.00
N SER A 447 -0.89 -20.07 2.80
CA SER A 447 0.52 -20.36 2.64
C SER A 447 1.35 -19.06 2.70
N PRO A 448 2.55 -19.07 3.32
CA PRO A 448 3.49 -17.94 3.22
C PRO A 448 3.93 -17.65 1.78
N ASN A 449 3.75 -18.61 0.85
CA ASN A 449 4.13 -18.51 -0.55
C ASN A 449 2.95 -18.29 -1.51
N VAL A 450 1.74 -17.97 -1.01
CA VAL A 450 0.54 -17.75 -1.84
C VAL A 450 0.85 -16.86 -3.05
N ARG A 451 0.33 -17.26 -4.23
CA ARG A 451 0.29 -16.44 -5.44
C ARG A 451 -0.40 -15.10 -5.16
N VAL A 452 0.36 -14.07 -4.78
CA VAL A 452 -0.23 -12.74 -4.64
C VAL A 452 -0.22 -11.99 -5.97
N VAL A 453 0.64 -12.40 -6.90
CA VAL A 453 0.73 -11.80 -8.24
C VAL A 453 0.13 -12.75 -9.27
N LYS A 454 -0.93 -12.28 -9.91
CA LYS A 454 -1.59 -12.89 -11.07
C LYS A 454 -1.27 -12.10 -12.34
N SER A 455 -1.57 -12.65 -13.50
CA SER A 455 -1.39 -12.00 -14.81
C SER A 455 -2.10 -10.64 -14.86
N VAL A 456 -3.27 -10.50 -14.23
CA VAL A 456 -4.00 -9.21 -14.10
C VAL A 456 -3.19 -8.13 -13.34
N ASN A 457 -2.30 -8.52 -12.43
CA ASN A 457 -1.44 -7.56 -11.74
C ASN A 457 -0.28 -7.07 -12.62
N LEU A 458 0.03 -7.80 -13.70
CA LEU A 458 1.04 -7.48 -14.71
C LEU A 458 0.43 -6.91 -16.00
N SER A 459 -0.90 -6.77 -16.10
CA SER A 459 -1.60 -6.41 -17.34
C SER A 459 -1.19 -5.06 -17.92
N ASN A 460 -0.62 -4.17 -17.11
CA ASN A 460 -0.20 -2.82 -17.50
C ASN A 460 1.33 -2.71 -17.59
N PHE A 461 2.03 -3.84 -17.59
CA PHE A 461 3.48 -3.84 -17.74
C PHE A 461 3.87 -3.32 -19.12
N THR A 462 4.84 -2.42 -19.15
CA THR A 462 5.57 -2.14 -20.39
C THR A 462 6.34 -3.39 -20.79
N PRO A 463 6.67 -3.57 -22.09
CA PRO A 463 7.55 -4.64 -22.56
C PRO A 463 8.79 -4.85 -21.69
N GLU A 464 9.46 -3.76 -21.32
CA GLU A 464 10.68 -3.76 -20.51
C GLU A 464 10.41 -4.23 -19.07
N ALA A 465 9.27 -3.86 -18.48
CA ALA A 465 8.88 -4.28 -17.13
C ALA A 465 8.71 -5.80 -17.00
N PHE A 466 8.26 -6.50 -18.05
CA PHE A 466 8.22 -7.96 -18.04
C PHE A 466 9.61 -8.57 -17.87
N MET A 467 10.61 -8.02 -18.57
CA MET A 467 11.98 -8.53 -18.48
C MET A 467 12.62 -8.17 -17.13
N HIS A 468 12.35 -6.99 -16.56
CA HIS A 468 12.76 -6.67 -15.19
C HIS A 468 12.18 -7.63 -14.16
N PHE A 469 10.90 -7.98 -14.30
CA PHE A 469 10.24 -8.96 -13.43
C PHE A 469 10.84 -10.36 -13.54
N LEU A 470 11.22 -10.79 -14.74
CA LEU A 470 11.88 -12.08 -14.94
C LEU A 470 13.34 -12.05 -14.44
N ARG A 471 14.08 -10.98 -14.73
CA ARG A 471 15.51 -10.80 -14.41
C ARG A 471 15.82 -11.10 -12.94
N VAL A 472 15.02 -10.56 -12.01
CA VAL A 472 15.26 -10.70 -10.56
C VAL A 472 15.00 -12.10 -10.02
N LYS A 473 14.45 -12.99 -10.85
CA LYS A 473 14.20 -14.40 -10.52
C LYS A 473 15.34 -15.32 -10.95
N LEU A 474 16.40 -14.80 -11.58
CA LEU A 474 17.51 -15.63 -12.04
C LEU A 474 18.20 -16.28 -10.84
N ASP A 475 18.27 -17.61 -10.84
CA ASP A 475 19.11 -18.37 -9.93
C ASP A 475 20.57 -18.29 -10.41
N ALA A 476 21.39 -17.55 -9.65
CA ALA A 476 22.78 -17.32 -10.00
C ALA A 476 23.64 -18.60 -10.02
N VAL A 477 23.27 -19.64 -9.26
CA VAL A 477 23.99 -20.93 -9.23
C VAL A 477 23.66 -21.74 -10.48
N LYS A 478 22.37 -21.84 -10.85
CA LYS A 478 21.96 -22.53 -12.08
C LYS A 478 22.54 -21.87 -13.35
N SER A 479 22.79 -20.56 -13.30
CA SER A 479 23.26 -19.77 -14.43
C SER A 479 24.74 -19.37 -14.38
N GLU A 480 25.52 -19.91 -13.44
CA GLU A 480 26.93 -19.54 -13.21
C GLU A 480 27.82 -19.71 -14.45
N ASN A 481 27.53 -20.72 -15.28
CA ASN A 481 28.30 -21.04 -16.48
C ASN A 481 27.56 -20.73 -17.79
N VAL A 482 26.45 -19.99 -17.73
CA VAL A 482 25.62 -19.69 -18.89
C VAL A 482 26.02 -18.37 -19.54
N ASN A 483 26.04 -18.34 -20.87
CA ASN A 483 26.13 -17.14 -21.69
C ASN A 483 25.17 -17.28 -22.87
N GLN A 484 23.95 -16.78 -22.70
CA GLN A 484 22.86 -16.95 -23.67
C GLN A 484 22.00 -15.69 -23.74
N VAL A 485 21.37 -15.46 -24.90
CA VAL A 485 20.52 -14.32 -25.19
C VAL A 485 19.16 -14.80 -25.68
N LEU A 486 18.11 -14.53 -24.89
CA LEU A 486 16.72 -14.70 -25.27
C LEU A 486 16.18 -13.39 -25.86
N ARG A 487 15.55 -13.45 -27.04
CA ARG A 487 14.66 -12.40 -27.57
C ARG A 487 13.20 -12.81 -27.43
N VAL A 488 12.37 -11.87 -27.01
CA VAL A 488 10.91 -11.97 -26.93
C VAL A 488 10.33 -10.89 -27.84
N SER A 489 9.68 -11.32 -28.92
CA SER A 489 8.97 -10.43 -29.83
C SER A 489 7.50 -10.32 -29.42
N LEU A 490 7.09 -9.13 -28.99
CA LEU A 490 5.73 -8.86 -28.54
C LEU A 490 4.87 -8.34 -29.69
N THR A 491 3.88 -9.12 -30.11
CA THR A 491 3.06 -8.83 -31.30
C THR A 491 2.03 -7.74 -31.11
N ASP A 492 1.61 -7.49 -29.88
CA ASP A 492 0.64 -6.46 -29.50
C ASP A 492 1.26 -5.07 -29.40
N SER A 493 2.56 -4.98 -29.15
CA SER A 493 3.30 -3.72 -29.01
C SER A 493 4.33 -3.47 -30.12
N ASN A 494 4.64 -4.48 -30.95
CA ASN A 494 5.72 -4.45 -31.95
C ASN A 494 7.08 -4.04 -31.33
N VAL A 495 7.35 -4.54 -30.13
CA VAL A 495 8.59 -4.29 -29.38
C VAL A 495 9.32 -5.61 -29.17
N ASP A 496 10.61 -5.60 -29.47
CA ASP A 496 11.48 -6.76 -29.23
C ASP A 496 12.37 -6.48 -28.02
N ILE A 497 12.13 -7.24 -26.96
CA ILE A 497 12.79 -7.12 -25.67
C ILE A 497 13.32 -8.50 -25.26
N GLY A 498 14.27 -8.59 -24.35
CA GLY A 498 14.68 -9.89 -23.84
C GLY A 498 15.71 -9.81 -22.73
N LEU A 499 16.40 -10.92 -22.51
CA LEU A 499 17.42 -11.05 -21.47
C LEU A 499 18.71 -11.63 -22.06
N GLN A 500 19.83 -10.99 -21.75
CA GLN A 500 21.13 -11.62 -21.83
C GLN A 500 21.50 -12.17 -20.45
N VAL A 501 21.68 -13.49 -20.36
CA VAL A 501 22.20 -14.15 -19.16
C VAL A 501 23.69 -14.40 -19.37
N ARG A 502 24.52 -13.90 -18.45
CA ARG A 502 25.97 -14.10 -18.42
C ARG A 502 26.46 -14.36 -17.00
N LYS A 503 26.94 -15.58 -16.74
CA LYS A 503 27.61 -15.98 -15.49
C LYS A 503 26.89 -15.54 -14.22
N GLY A 504 25.64 -15.94 -14.06
CA GLY A 504 24.84 -15.59 -12.88
C GLY A 504 24.16 -14.21 -12.92
N LEU A 505 24.32 -13.44 -14.00
CA LEU A 505 23.69 -12.12 -14.20
C LEU A 505 22.69 -12.17 -15.35
N ALA A 506 21.51 -11.58 -15.18
CA ALA A 506 20.60 -11.24 -16.28
C ALA A 506 20.59 -9.73 -16.53
N GLU A 507 20.74 -9.31 -17.79
CA GLU A 507 20.57 -7.93 -18.24
C GLU A 507 19.38 -7.84 -19.20
N VAL A 508 18.56 -6.80 -19.04
CA VAL A 508 17.47 -6.51 -19.96
C VAL A 508 18.03 -5.93 -21.26
N VAL A 509 17.64 -6.50 -22.39
CA VAL A 509 18.10 -6.09 -23.72
C VAL A 509 16.91 -5.57 -24.53
N ASN A 510 16.98 -4.32 -24.96
CA ASN A 510 16.08 -3.75 -25.96
C ASN A 510 16.67 -3.94 -27.35
N PHE A 511 16.10 -4.86 -28.14
CA PHE A 511 16.59 -5.21 -29.48
C PHE A 511 16.24 -4.18 -30.55
N ASN A 512 15.40 -3.19 -30.23
CA ASN A 512 15.15 -2.06 -31.12
C ASN A 512 16.35 -1.08 -31.13
N THR A 513 17.18 -1.11 -30.08
CA THR A 513 18.37 -0.23 -29.95
C THR A 513 19.68 -0.98 -29.83
N SER A 514 19.65 -2.28 -29.52
CA SER A 514 20.82 -3.14 -29.35
C SER A 514 21.13 -3.93 -30.63
N SER A 515 22.42 -4.16 -30.89
CA SER A 515 22.90 -5.01 -31.99
C SER A 515 23.28 -6.43 -31.53
N ILE A 516 22.91 -6.83 -30.31
CA ILE A 516 23.20 -8.17 -29.79
C ILE A 516 22.43 -9.22 -30.60
N THR A 517 23.13 -10.29 -31.01
CA THR A 517 22.50 -11.43 -31.69
C THR A 517 21.85 -12.36 -30.67
N PRO A 518 20.55 -12.68 -30.79
CA PRO A 518 19.89 -13.63 -29.92
C PRO A 518 20.26 -15.07 -30.29
N ASP A 519 20.43 -15.94 -29.29
CA ASP A 519 20.58 -17.39 -29.51
C ASP A 519 19.23 -18.02 -29.88
N PHE A 520 18.14 -17.53 -29.27
CA PHE A 520 16.79 -17.96 -29.56
C PHE A 520 15.77 -16.83 -29.39
N THR A 521 14.72 -16.91 -30.19
CA THR A 521 13.65 -15.90 -30.26
C THR A 521 12.32 -16.58 -30.07
N ILE A 522 11.52 -16.08 -29.13
CA ILE A 522 10.12 -16.43 -28.99
C ILE A 522 9.23 -15.26 -29.41
N GLN A 523 8.03 -15.54 -29.89
CA GLN A 523 7.01 -14.57 -30.27
C GLN A 523 5.75 -14.82 -29.44
N THR A 524 5.17 -13.77 -28.86
CA THR A 524 3.99 -13.86 -27.97
C THR A 524 3.29 -12.50 -27.82
N THR A 525 2.24 -12.42 -27.01
CA THR A 525 1.60 -11.17 -26.56
C THR A 525 2.02 -10.83 -25.13
N GLY A 526 1.87 -9.57 -24.70
CA GLY A 526 2.13 -9.19 -23.31
C GLY A 526 1.20 -9.93 -22.33
N LYS A 527 -0.04 -10.22 -22.74
CA LYS A 527 -1.01 -11.00 -21.97
C LYS A 527 -0.53 -12.43 -21.74
N ASP A 528 -0.13 -13.13 -22.80
CA ASP A 528 0.32 -14.52 -22.72
C ASP A 528 1.66 -14.62 -21.96
N LEU A 529 2.56 -13.66 -22.17
CA LEU A 529 3.80 -13.55 -21.40
C LEU A 529 3.52 -13.34 -19.90
N ALA A 530 2.55 -12.50 -19.54
CA ALA A 530 2.13 -12.31 -18.16
C ALA A 530 1.64 -13.62 -17.52
N GLN A 531 0.85 -14.41 -18.24
CA GLN A 531 0.36 -15.70 -17.79
C GLN A 531 1.49 -16.71 -17.60
N LEU A 532 2.46 -16.76 -18.52
CA LEU A 532 3.65 -17.61 -18.37
C LEU A 532 4.49 -17.20 -17.16
N LEU A 533 4.81 -15.91 -17.02
CA LEU A 533 5.65 -15.37 -15.94
C LEU A 533 5.02 -15.50 -14.54
N THR A 534 3.70 -15.66 -14.49
CA THR A 534 2.92 -15.90 -13.27
C THR A 534 2.53 -17.37 -13.08
N CYS A 535 3.05 -18.25 -13.95
CA CYS A 535 2.81 -19.69 -13.93
C CYS A 535 1.31 -20.07 -14.03
N GLU A 536 0.47 -19.17 -14.57
CA GLU A 536 -0.94 -19.48 -14.88
C GLU A 536 -1.06 -20.45 -16.06
N ILE A 537 -0.07 -20.45 -16.95
CA ILE A 537 0.14 -21.45 -18.00
C ILE A 537 1.59 -21.94 -17.94
N THR A 538 1.82 -23.19 -18.31
CA THR A 538 3.18 -23.73 -18.48
C THR A 538 3.71 -23.36 -19.86
N LEU A 539 5.04 -23.35 -20.03
CA LEU A 539 5.66 -23.18 -21.35
C LEU A 539 5.16 -24.23 -22.35
N GLU A 540 5.00 -25.48 -21.90
CA GLU A 540 4.48 -26.55 -22.73
C GLU A 540 3.05 -26.26 -23.22
N ASN A 541 2.15 -25.89 -22.32
CA ASN A 541 0.77 -25.54 -22.69
C ASN A 541 0.75 -24.33 -23.63
N ALA A 542 1.56 -23.30 -23.35
CA ALA A 542 1.64 -22.10 -24.17
C ALA A 542 2.12 -22.38 -25.60
N LEU A 543 3.08 -23.29 -25.77
CA LEU A 543 3.55 -23.73 -27.08
C LEU A 543 2.50 -24.57 -27.82
N THR A 544 1.83 -25.50 -27.13
CA THR A 544 0.80 -26.36 -27.73
C THR A 544 -0.44 -25.58 -28.16
N MET A 545 -0.83 -24.57 -27.38
CA MET A 545 -2.00 -23.73 -27.66
C MET A 545 -1.71 -22.56 -28.61
N GLY A 546 -0.43 -22.33 -28.97
CA GLY A 546 -0.03 -21.25 -29.86
C GLY A 546 0.03 -19.86 -29.22
N ASN A 547 -0.05 -19.76 -27.89
CA ASN A 547 0.19 -18.52 -27.14
C ASN A 547 1.64 -18.03 -27.28
N ILE A 548 2.58 -18.97 -27.45
CA ILE A 548 4.00 -18.70 -27.68
C ILE A 548 4.46 -19.49 -28.90
N THR A 549 5.21 -18.85 -29.79
CA THR A 549 5.86 -19.49 -30.94
C THR A 549 7.37 -19.32 -30.83
N ILE A 550 8.15 -20.38 -31.09
CA ILE A 550 9.61 -20.29 -31.18
C ILE A 550 9.98 -19.97 -32.63
N ILE A 551 10.60 -18.82 -32.85
CA ILE A 551 11.01 -18.32 -34.17
C ILE A 551 12.43 -18.80 -34.52
N THR A 552 13.34 -18.76 -33.54
CA THR A 552 14.70 -19.30 -33.66
C THR A 552 15.06 -20.09 -32.41
N GLY A 553 15.84 -21.16 -32.57
CA GLY A 553 16.17 -22.12 -31.51
C GLY A 553 15.21 -23.29 -31.40
N SER A 554 15.43 -24.14 -30.40
CA SER A 554 14.64 -25.35 -30.11
C SER A 554 13.84 -25.23 -28.81
N LYS A 555 12.78 -26.05 -28.68
CA LYS A 555 12.00 -26.18 -27.42
C LYS A 555 12.92 -26.46 -26.23
N VAL A 556 13.95 -27.29 -26.41
CA VAL A 556 14.88 -27.69 -25.35
C VAL A 556 15.72 -26.50 -24.88
N GLU A 557 16.24 -25.68 -25.80
CA GLU A 557 17.04 -24.49 -25.45
C GLU A 557 16.22 -23.46 -24.66
N VAL A 558 15.00 -23.15 -25.14
CA VAL A 558 14.10 -22.21 -24.45
C VAL A 558 13.69 -22.74 -23.07
N THR A 559 13.40 -24.04 -22.96
CA THR A 559 13.06 -24.69 -21.68
C THR A 559 14.22 -24.62 -20.69
N ASN A 560 15.44 -24.94 -21.13
CA ASN A 560 16.63 -24.87 -20.29
C ASN A 560 16.92 -23.44 -19.83
N PHE A 561 16.69 -22.45 -20.71
CA PHE A 561 16.87 -21.05 -20.34
C PHE A 561 15.87 -20.61 -19.27
N ILE A 562 14.58 -20.94 -19.44
CA ILE A 562 13.53 -20.59 -18.48
C ILE A 562 13.73 -21.31 -17.13
N ALA A 563 14.26 -22.54 -17.13
CA ALA A 563 14.53 -23.31 -15.90
C ALA A 563 15.60 -22.69 -14.98
N MET A 564 16.36 -21.69 -15.44
CA MET A 564 17.28 -20.91 -14.61
C MET A 564 16.57 -19.90 -13.71
N PHE A 565 15.29 -19.62 -13.96
CA PHE A 565 14.53 -18.62 -13.21
C PHE A 565 13.62 -19.30 -12.19
N ASP A 566 13.52 -18.74 -11.00
CA ASP A 566 12.62 -19.21 -9.96
C ASP A 566 11.16 -19.06 -10.41
N GLU A 567 10.41 -20.15 -10.30
CA GLU A 567 8.98 -20.13 -10.55
C GLU A 567 8.26 -19.35 -9.46
N ILE A 568 7.10 -18.77 -9.79
CA ILE A 568 6.20 -18.30 -8.73
C ILE A 568 5.62 -19.56 -8.11
N ILE A 569 5.91 -19.82 -6.84
CA ILE A 569 5.33 -20.97 -6.13
C ILE A 569 3.81 -20.84 -6.17
N ILE A 570 3.20 -21.87 -6.73
CA ILE A 570 1.77 -22.07 -6.83
C ILE A 570 1.43 -23.05 -5.73
N ASP A 571 0.91 -22.57 -4.60
CA ASP A 571 0.16 -23.47 -3.74
C ASP A 571 -1.30 -23.43 -4.22
N ASN A 572 -1.78 -24.60 -4.66
CA ASN A 572 -3.19 -24.84 -5.00
C ASN A 572 -4.07 -24.84 -3.75
#